data_AF-A0A7V3RPT9-F1
#
_entry.id   AF-A0A7V3RPT9-F1
#
_cell.length_a   1.000
_cell.length_b   1.000
_cell.length_c   1.000
_cell.angle_alpha   90.00
_cell.angle_beta   90.00
_cell.angle_gamma   90.00
#
_symmetry.space_group_name_H-M   'P 1'
#
loop_
_entity.id
_entity.type
_entity.pdbx_description
1 polymer ?
#
loop_
_entity_poly.entity_id
_entity_poly.type
_entity_poly.pdbx_seq_one_letter_code
_entity_poly.pdbx_strand_id
1 'polypeptide(L)'
;MEVAVFGSILQRMILWELTKVFLLSLVGITGILLMAGIIAEASQQGLGPTQILAAIPLLVPSTLPYTIPATTLFATCVVYGRLSADNEILAIKSAGINALTVVRPGLLLGLAMSVATMGLYYRIIPYTHY
;
A
#
# COMPACT_ATOMS: atom_id res chain seq x y z
N MET A 1 -13.73 30.22 -8.72
CA MET A 1 -14.15 28.83 -9.01
C MET A 1 -13.03 27.99 -9.61
N GLU A 2 -12.22 28.52 -10.53
CA GLU A 2 -11.13 27.76 -11.20
C GLU A 2 -10.11 27.11 -10.25
N VAL A 3 -9.66 27.84 -9.22
CA VAL A 3 -8.67 27.32 -8.25
C VAL A 3 -9.19 26.11 -7.46
N ALA A 4 -10.50 26.08 -7.17
CA ALA A 4 -11.14 24.97 -6.45
C ALA A 4 -11.30 23.74 -7.34
N VAL A 5 -11.62 23.93 -8.62
CA VAL A 5 -11.71 22.84 -9.61
C VAL A 5 -10.32 22.23 -9.86
N PHE A 6 -9.29 23.07 -9.98
CA PHE A 6 -7.90 22.61 -10.15
C PHE A 6 -7.41 21.80 -8.94
N GLY A 7 -7.72 22.25 -7.73
CA GLY A 7 -7.42 21.50 -6.49
C GLY A 7 -8.08 20.12 -6.44
N SER A 8 -9.33 20.00 -6.89
CA SER A 8 -10.04 18.72 -6.99
C SER A 8 -9.43 17.75 -7.99
N ILE A 9 -9.00 18.24 -9.17
CA ILE A 9 -8.36 17.42 -10.20
C ILE A 9 -7.02 16.89 -9.70
N LEU A 10 -6.22 17.76 -9.07
CA LEU A 10 -4.93 17.40 -8.48
C LEU A 10 -5.08 16.31 -7.41
N GLN A 11 -6.07 16.45 -6.51
CA GLN A 11 -6.35 15.45 -5.49
C GLN A 11 -6.72 14.09 -6.09
N ARG A 12 -7.56 14.08 -7.13
CA ARG A 12 -7.98 12.85 -7.81
C ARG A 12 -6.81 12.19 -8.54
N MET A 13 -5.92 12.98 -9.14
CA MET A 13 -4.69 12.49 -9.77
C MET A 13 -3.77 11.81 -8.74
N ILE A 14 -3.47 12.50 -7.64
CA ILE A 14 -2.61 11.98 -6.57
C ILE A 14 -3.22 10.72 -5.94
N LEU A 15 -4.54 10.71 -5.68
CA LEU A 15 -5.23 9.51 -5.18
C LEU A 15 -5.12 8.34 -6.14
N TRP A 16 -5.28 8.58 -7.44
CA TRP A 16 -5.20 7.54 -8.46
C TRP A 16 -3.78 6.97 -8.57
N GLU A 17 -2.77 7.83 -8.49
CA GLU A 17 -1.38 7.42 -8.52
C GLU A 17 -0.99 6.65 -7.25
N LEU A 18 -1.36 7.16 -6.07
CA LEU A 18 -1.17 6.46 -4.80
C LEU A 18 -1.84 5.07 -4.82
N THR A 19 -3.08 4.97 -5.31
CA THR A 19 -3.79 3.69 -5.36
C THR A 19 -3.12 2.71 -6.33
N LYS A 20 -2.65 3.18 -7.49
CA LYS A 20 -1.90 2.36 -8.45
C LYS A 20 -0.59 1.84 -7.87
N VAL A 21 0.20 2.72 -7.26
CA VAL A 21 1.49 2.34 -6.67
C VAL A 21 1.27 1.42 -5.48
N PHE A 22 0.23 1.65 -4.66
CA PHE A 22 -0.16 0.76 -3.57
C PHE A 22 -0.53 -0.63 -4.06
N LEU A 23 -1.35 -0.75 -5.10
CA LEU A 23 -1.72 -2.06 -5.66
C LEU A 23 -0.50 -2.78 -6.25
N LEU A 24 0.33 -2.07 -7.00
CA LEU A 24 1.58 -2.62 -7.55
C LEU A 24 2.53 -3.08 -6.45
N SER A 25 2.73 -2.28 -5.41
CA SER A 25 3.62 -2.63 -4.30
C SER A 25 3.05 -3.75 -3.45
N LEU A 26 1.73 -3.81 -3.25
CA LEU A 26 1.07 -4.93 -2.56
C LEU A 26 1.31 -6.24 -3.31
N VAL A 27 1.02 -6.29 -4.61
CA VAL A 27 1.26 -7.50 -5.42
C VAL A 27 2.74 -7.85 -5.46
N GLY A 28 3.63 -6.86 -5.61
CA GLY A 28 5.07 -7.06 -5.65
C GLY A 28 5.64 -7.60 -4.34
N ILE A 29 5.35 -6.94 -3.21
CA ILE A 29 5.86 -7.33 -1.89
C ILE A 29 5.22 -8.67 -1.47
N THR A 30 3.92 -8.85 -1.65
CA THR A 30 3.28 -10.16 -1.39
C THR A 30 3.88 -11.25 -2.26
N GLY A 31 4.12 -11.00 -3.56
CA GLY A 31 4.76 -11.97 -4.46
C GLY A 31 6.18 -12.35 -4.03
N ILE A 32 6.99 -11.38 -3.60
CA ILE A 32 8.33 -11.62 -3.06
C ILE A 32 8.25 -12.46 -1.77
N LEU A 33 7.32 -12.14 -0.87
CA LEU A 33 7.12 -12.91 0.37
C LEU A 33 6.67 -14.35 0.10
N LEU A 34 5.76 -14.55 -0.87
CA LEU A 34 5.35 -15.88 -1.29
C LEU A 34 6.53 -16.67 -1.83
N MET A 35 7.34 -16.09 -2.72
CA MET A 35 8.58 -16.71 -3.23
C MET A 35 9.54 -17.08 -2.11
N ALA A 36 9.76 -16.20 -1.14
CA ALA A 36 10.59 -16.49 0.03
C ALA A 36 10.04 -17.66 0.85
N GLY A 37 8.71 -17.75 1.02
CA GLY A 37 8.04 -18.87 1.67
C GLY A 37 8.26 -20.20 0.94
N ILE A 38 8.14 -20.19 -0.40
CA ILE A 38 8.38 -21.38 -1.25
C ILE A 38 9.80 -21.91 -1.03
N ILE A 39 10.80 -21.02 -1.08
CA ILE A 39 12.21 -21.38 -0.96
C ILE A 39 12.52 -21.92 0.45
N ALA A 40 11.93 -21.30 1.49
CA ALA A 40 12.11 -21.73 2.87
C ALA A 40 11.52 -23.13 3.12
N GLU A 41 10.30 -23.41 2.66
CA GLU A 41 9.68 -24.73 2.79
C GLU A 41 10.40 -25.80 1.95
N ALA A 42 10.82 -25.45 0.74
CA ALA A 42 11.60 -26.35 -0.13
C ALA A 42 12.93 -26.76 0.51
N SER A 43 13.59 -25.84 1.23
CA SER A 43 14.85 -26.10 1.94
C SER A 43 14.68 -26.92 3.21
N GLN A 44 13.59 -26.69 3.97
CA GLN A 44 13.41 -27.33 5.29
C GLN A 44 12.76 -28.72 5.24
N GLN A 45 11.83 -28.98 4.33
CA GLN A 45 11.06 -30.23 4.35
C GLN A 45 11.08 -31.02 3.03
N GLY A 46 11.76 -30.51 1.98
CA GLY A 46 11.75 -31.15 0.66
C GLY A 46 10.34 -31.31 0.07
N LEU A 47 9.37 -30.53 0.57
CA LEU A 47 7.98 -30.60 0.16
C LEU A 47 7.82 -30.06 -1.25
N GLY A 48 7.04 -30.78 -2.06
CA GLY A 48 6.79 -30.42 -3.45
C GLY A 48 6.09 -29.07 -3.57
N PRO A 49 6.30 -28.33 -4.68
CA PRO A 49 5.69 -27.01 -4.93
C PRO A 49 4.15 -26.99 -4.81
N THR A 50 3.51 -28.16 -4.87
CA THR A 50 2.07 -28.36 -4.68
C THR A 50 1.58 -28.10 -3.25
N GLN A 51 2.36 -28.42 -2.21
CA GLN A 51 1.99 -28.15 -0.81
C GLN A 51 2.08 -26.66 -0.47
N ILE A 52 3.10 -25.99 -1.00
CA ILE A 52 3.23 -24.54 -0.92
C ILE A 52 2.05 -23.85 -1.62
N LEU A 53 1.65 -24.32 -2.81
CA LEU A 53 0.49 -23.78 -3.53
C LEU A 53 -0.82 -23.90 -2.73
N ALA A 54 -0.96 -24.99 -1.95
CA ALA A 54 -2.09 -25.18 -1.04
C ALA A 54 -1.99 -24.30 0.22
N ALA A 55 -0.78 -23.92 0.64
CA ALA A 55 -0.52 -23.02 1.77
C ALA A 55 -0.66 -21.53 1.40
N ILE A 56 -0.51 -21.14 0.13
CA ILE A 56 -0.72 -19.75 -0.36
C ILE A 56 -2.02 -19.13 0.17
N PRO A 57 -3.23 -19.73 -0.01
CA PRO A 57 -4.47 -19.14 0.48
C PRO A 57 -4.53 -18.99 2.02
N LEU A 58 -3.71 -19.73 2.78
CA LEU A 58 -3.61 -19.62 4.24
C LEU A 58 -2.58 -18.55 4.68
N LEU A 59 -1.49 -18.40 3.91
CA LEU A 59 -0.42 -17.43 4.16
C LEU A 59 -0.82 -16.00 3.74
N VAL A 60 -1.66 -15.85 2.72
CA VAL A 60 -2.18 -14.55 2.26
C VAL A 60 -2.88 -13.76 3.39
N PRO A 61 -3.89 -14.30 4.10
CA PRO A 61 -4.53 -13.58 5.22
C PRO A 61 -3.58 -13.34 6.40
N SER A 62 -2.58 -14.18 6.59
CA SER A 62 -1.59 -14.06 7.68
C SER A 62 -0.56 -12.96 7.42
N THR A 63 -0.23 -12.71 6.15
CA THR A 63 0.78 -11.71 5.73
C THR A 63 0.17 -10.35 5.43
N LEU A 64 -1.10 -10.28 5.01
CA LEU A 64 -1.82 -9.04 4.73
C LEU A 64 -1.73 -7.96 5.84
N PRO A 65 -1.85 -8.29 7.15
CA PRO A 65 -1.74 -7.30 8.23
C PRO A 65 -0.39 -6.60 8.30
N TYR A 66 0.68 -7.28 7.88
CA TYR A 66 2.03 -6.72 7.82
C TYR A 66 2.32 -6.04 6.48
N THR A 67 1.76 -6.59 5.41
CA THR A 67 2.03 -6.09 4.05
C THR A 67 1.29 -4.78 3.77
N ILE A 68 0.05 -4.61 4.24
CA ILE A 68 -0.74 -3.38 4.04
C ILE A 68 -0.05 -2.12 4.61
N PRO A 69 0.41 -2.07 5.87
CA PRO A 69 1.09 -0.87 6.37
C PRO A 69 2.42 -0.63 5.65
N ALA A 70 3.17 -1.68 5.33
CA ALA A 70 4.43 -1.57 4.59
C ALA A 70 4.22 -1.02 3.17
N THR A 71 3.24 -1.52 2.43
CA THR A 71 2.94 -1.10 1.06
C THR A 71 2.33 0.30 1.02
N THR A 72 1.58 0.69 2.05
CA THR A 72 1.07 2.05 2.21
C THR A 72 2.20 3.05 2.39
N LEU A 73 3.15 2.76 3.30
CA LEU A 73 4.35 3.60 3.48
C LEU A 73 5.18 3.66 2.20
N PHE A 74 5.41 2.52 1.55
CA PHE A 74 6.16 2.47 0.30
C PHE A 74 5.48 3.28 -0.81
N ALA A 75 4.17 3.13 -0.99
CA ALA A 75 3.42 3.85 -2.03
C ALA A 75 3.41 5.36 -1.80
N THR A 76 3.18 5.80 -0.55
CA THR A 76 3.25 7.23 -0.22
C THR A 76 4.64 7.80 -0.45
N CYS A 77 5.70 7.11 -0.02
CA CYS A 77 7.07 7.53 -0.24
C CYS A 77 7.43 7.65 -1.73
N VAL A 78 7.05 6.66 -2.54
CA VAL A 78 7.32 6.66 -3.99
C VAL A 78 6.57 7.79 -4.69
N VAL A 79 5.27 7.95 -4.44
CA VAL A 79 4.46 8.98 -5.13
C VAL A 79 4.91 10.38 -4.73
N TYR A 80 5.07 10.65 -3.43
CA TYR A 80 5.55 11.96 -2.99
C TYR A 80 7.02 12.22 -3.36
N GLY A 81 7.85 11.17 -3.40
CA GLY A 81 9.23 11.25 -3.89
C GLY A 81 9.27 11.67 -5.36
N ARG A 82 8.42 11.09 -6.21
CA ARG A 82 8.30 11.47 -7.62
C ARG A 82 7.78 12.90 -7.80
N LEU A 83 6.69 13.25 -7.13
CA LEU A 83 6.12 14.61 -7.16
C LEU A 83 7.14 15.68 -6.69
N SER A 84 8.03 15.32 -5.77
CA SER A 84 9.12 16.20 -5.31
C SER A 84 10.25 16.28 -6.34
N ALA A 85 10.64 15.15 -6.94
CA ALA A 85 11.70 15.08 -7.95
C ALA A 85 11.32 15.82 -9.25
N ASP A 86 10.05 15.74 -9.65
CA ASP A 86 9.51 16.42 -10.83
C ASP A 86 9.21 17.92 -10.56
N ASN A 87 9.57 18.44 -9.37
CA ASN A 87 9.28 19.80 -8.92
C ASN A 87 7.79 20.19 -8.97
N GLU A 88 6.87 19.22 -9.04
CA GLU A 88 5.43 19.49 -9.09
C GLU A 88 4.95 20.15 -7.80
N ILE A 89 5.49 19.75 -6.64
CA ILE A 89 5.20 20.39 -5.34
C ILE A 89 5.62 21.87 -5.35
N LEU A 90 6.75 22.20 -5.99
CA LEU A 90 7.24 23.57 -6.13
C LEU A 90 6.36 24.38 -7.10
N ALA A 91 5.91 23.78 -8.21
CA ALA A 91 5.01 24.40 -9.17
C ALA A 91 3.62 24.70 -8.56
N ILE A 92 3.07 23.78 -7.76
CA ILE A 92 1.80 23.99 -7.04
C ILE A 92 1.95 25.14 -6.03
N LYS A 93 3.08 25.20 -5.33
CA LYS A 93 3.37 26.24 -4.35
C LYS A 93 3.57 27.61 -5.02
N SER A 94 4.19 27.67 -6.19
CA SER A 94 4.38 28.92 -6.95
C SER A 94 3.07 29.42 -7.59
N ALA A 95 2.13 28.51 -7.90
CA ALA A 95 0.78 28.84 -8.34
C ALA A 95 -0.14 29.38 -7.21
N GLY A 96 0.38 29.57 -5.99
CA GLY A 96 -0.37 30.07 -4.84
C GLY A 96 -1.32 29.04 -4.21
N ILE A 97 -1.23 27.77 -4.61
CA ILE A 97 -2.05 26.69 -4.04
C ILE A 97 -1.35 26.17 -2.79
N ASN A 98 -2.12 26.02 -1.71
CA ASN A 98 -1.59 25.51 -0.45
C ASN A 98 -1.10 24.06 -0.60
N ALA A 99 0.17 23.80 -0.26
CA ALA A 99 0.80 22.48 -0.29
C ALA A 99 0.07 21.43 0.57
N LEU A 100 -0.70 21.85 1.58
CA LEU A 100 -1.56 20.95 2.35
C LEU A 100 -2.59 20.21 1.47
N THR A 101 -2.97 20.77 0.32
CA THR A 101 -3.91 20.14 -0.62
C THR A 101 -3.34 18.85 -1.21
N VAL A 102 -2.01 18.79 -1.39
CA VAL A 102 -1.25 17.64 -1.91
C VAL A 102 -1.12 16.54 -0.84
N VAL A 103 -1.01 16.93 0.43
CA VAL A 103 -0.82 15.99 1.56
C VAL A 103 -2.14 15.32 1.98
N ARG A 104 -3.27 16.04 1.88
CA ARG A 104 -4.62 15.52 2.20
C ARG A 104 -4.95 14.15 1.59
N PRO A 105 -4.78 13.90 0.28
CA PRO A 105 -5.11 12.60 -0.31
C PRO A 105 -4.28 11.44 0.26
N GLY A 106 -2.99 11.63 0.52
CA GLY A 106 -2.17 10.58 1.16
C GLY A 106 -2.49 10.37 2.63
N LEU A 107 -2.87 11.41 3.38
CA LEU A 107 -3.40 11.26 4.74
C LEU A 107 -4.70 10.44 4.73
N LEU A 108 -5.60 10.72 3.79
CA LEU A 108 -6.88 10.02 3.69
C LEU A 108 -6.69 8.55 3.31
N LEU A 109 -5.76 8.26 2.40
CA LEU A 109 -5.36 6.88 2.07
C LEU A 109 -4.67 6.18 3.24
N GLY A 110 -3.74 6.84 3.94
CA GLY A 110 -3.08 6.28 5.11
C GLY A 110 -4.04 5.97 6.24
N LEU A 111 -5.00 6.86 6.50
CA LEU A 111 -6.04 6.66 7.51
C LEU A 111 -6.99 5.53 7.10
N ALA A 112 -7.42 5.49 5.84
CA ALA A 112 -8.23 4.38 5.30
C ALA A 112 -7.52 3.04 5.40
N MET A 113 -6.23 2.97 5.07
CA MET A 113 -5.42 1.75 5.18
C MET A 113 -5.13 1.37 6.62
N SER A 114 -4.96 2.32 7.52
CA SER A 114 -4.81 2.06 8.96
C SER A 114 -6.09 1.45 9.54
N VAL A 115 -7.26 1.99 9.19
CA VAL A 115 -8.56 1.41 9.56
C VAL A 115 -8.74 0.03 8.93
N ALA A 116 -8.38 -0.15 7.65
CA ALA A 116 -8.44 -1.45 6.98
C ALA A 116 -7.53 -2.48 7.67
N THR A 117 -6.31 -2.10 8.03
CA THR A 117 -5.36 -2.95 8.76
C THR A 117 -5.91 -3.31 10.13
N MET A 118 -6.47 -2.35 10.86
CA MET A 118 -7.07 -2.58 12.18
C MET A 118 -8.31 -3.48 12.11
N GLY A 119 -9.14 -3.34 11.08
CA GLY A 119 -10.28 -4.23 10.82
C GLY A 119 -9.85 -5.65 10.46
N LEU A 120 -8.76 -5.79 9.69
CA LEU A 120 -8.18 -7.10 9.36
C LEU A 120 -7.59 -7.77 10.61
N TYR A 121 -6.85 -7.00 11.41
CA TYR A 121 -6.26 -7.44 12.68
C TYR A 121 -7.35 -7.93 13.65
N TYR A 122 -8.46 -7.18 13.78
CA TYR A 122 -9.56 -7.54 14.66
C TYR A 122 -10.33 -8.80 14.20
N ARG A 123 -10.37 -9.10 12.89
CA ARG A 123 -10.97 -10.34 12.36
C ARG A 123 -10.07 -11.57 12.43
N ILE A 124 -8.75 -11.40 12.48
CA ILE A 124 -7.78 -12.52 12.47
C ILE A 124 -7.48 -13.02 13.90
N ILE A 125 -7.64 -12.17 14.92
CA ILE A 125 -7.28 -12.52 16.31
C ILE A 125 -8.25 -13.45 17.06
N PRO A 126 -9.58 -13.56 16.80
CA PRO A 126 -10.44 -14.29 17.72
C PRO A 126 -10.43 -15.82 17.55
N TYR A 127 -9.62 -16.41 16.66
CA TYR A 127 -9.62 -17.88 16.44
C TYR A 127 -8.43 -18.63 17.07
N THR A 128 -7.47 -17.95 17.70
CA THR A 128 -6.32 -18.62 18.34
C THR A 128 -6.48 -18.82 19.85
N HIS A 129 -7.65 -18.51 20.41
CA HIS A 129 -7.91 -18.61 21.85
C HIS A 129 -9.08 -19.53 22.22
N TYR A 130 -9.16 -20.72 21.61
CA TYR A 130 -9.70 -21.93 22.25
C TYR A 130 -9.08 -23.19 21.63
#